data_AF-A0A8B4BXQ0-F1
#
_entry.id   AF-A0A8B4BXQ0-F1
#
_cell.length_a   1.000
_cell.length_b   1.000
_cell.length_c   1.000
_cell.angle_alpha   90.00
_cell.angle_beta   90.00
_cell.angle_gamma   90.00
#
_symmetry.space_group_name_H-M   'P 1'
#
loop_
_entity.id
_entity.type
_entity.pdbx_description
1 polymer ?
#
loop_
_entity_poly.entity_id
_entity_poly.type
_entity_poly.pdbx_seq_one_letter_code
_entity_poly.pdbx_strand_id
1 'polypeptide(L)'
;METHVRDLLPAFMDDALSETDRKKVEAHLALCPDCRRELEELEAVQAEISRFYHSVEVPGIQFEKAVLAKIMPQEKLAMHYRVFGWFFAVCCAASVLATYPVMRKPFYVGMNIFQALFNILSSGFHIALSILSALPALSAGIMVVMAVILAVCIWILFGLLTMKPVKD
;
A
#
# COMPACT_ATOMS: atom_id res chain seq x y z
N MET A 1 -18.25 -19.46 69.02
CA MET A 1 -17.29 -20.51 68.63
C MET A 1 -15.93 -19.89 68.84
N GLU A 2 -15.22 -20.27 69.90
CA GLU A 2 -13.88 -19.69 70.12
C GLU A 2 -12.95 -20.29 69.07
N THR A 3 -12.60 -19.49 68.07
CA THR A 3 -11.60 -19.83 67.06
C THR A 3 -10.26 -19.96 67.75
N HIS A 4 -9.65 -21.13 67.64
CA HIS A 4 -8.32 -21.34 68.21
C HIS A 4 -7.29 -20.56 67.37
N VAL A 5 -6.18 -20.16 67.97
CA VAL A 5 -5.09 -19.44 67.26
C VAL A 5 -4.56 -20.23 66.06
N ARG A 6 -4.67 -21.56 66.12
CA ARG A 6 -4.37 -22.49 65.02
C ARG A 6 -5.05 -22.11 63.71
N ASP A 7 -6.31 -21.69 63.77
CA ASP A 7 -7.10 -21.30 62.59
C ASP A 7 -6.59 -19.98 61.96
N LEU A 8 -5.79 -19.21 62.71
CA LEU A 8 -5.21 -17.94 62.28
C LEU A 8 -3.78 -18.10 61.74
N LEU A 9 -3.13 -19.27 61.89
CA LEU A 9 -1.75 -19.48 61.46
C LEU A 9 -1.53 -19.28 59.94
N PRO A 10 -2.40 -19.74 59.03
CA PRO A 10 -2.22 -19.48 57.61
C PRO A 10 -2.26 -17.98 57.28
N ALA A 11 -3.22 -17.26 57.87
CA ALA A 11 -3.32 -15.81 57.69
C ALA A 11 -2.18 -15.04 58.39
N PHE A 12 -1.62 -15.58 59.47
CA PHE A 12 -0.42 -15.05 60.11
C PHE A 12 0.82 -15.20 59.21
N MET A 13 0.98 -16.37 58.56
CA MET A 13 2.06 -16.65 57.62
C MET A 13 2.02 -15.73 56.39
N ASP A 14 0.83 -15.39 55.90
CA ASP A 14 0.62 -14.51 54.76
C ASP A 14 0.56 -13.00 55.11
N ASP A 15 0.87 -12.63 56.37
CA ASP A 15 0.77 -11.26 56.92
C ASP A 15 -0.62 -10.61 56.69
N ALA A 16 -1.67 -11.44 56.70
CA ALA A 16 -3.05 -11.08 56.38
C ALA A 16 -3.94 -10.87 57.61
N LEU A 17 -3.36 -10.85 58.82
CA LEU A 17 -4.09 -10.63 60.06
C LEU A 17 -4.19 -9.16 60.44
N SER A 18 -5.26 -8.83 61.17
CA SER A 18 -5.35 -7.54 61.88
C SER A 18 -4.25 -7.43 62.95
N GLU A 19 -3.77 -6.23 63.27
CA GLU A 19 -2.78 -6.02 64.34
C GLU A 19 -3.22 -6.60 65.69
N THR A 20 -4.53 -6.58 65.96
CA THR A 20 -5.10 -7.16 67.19
C THR A 20 -5.00 -8.67 67.21
N ASP A 21 -5.22 -9.35 66.09
CA ASP A 21 -5.15 -10.81 66.03
C ASP A 21 -3.72 -11.30 65.87
N ARG A 22 -2.87 -10.55 65.15
CA ARG A 22 -1.42 -10.80 65.05
C ARG A 22 -0.78 -10.88 66.44
N LYS A 23 -1.05 -9.90 67.30
CA LYS A 23 -0.57 -9.89 68.70
C LYS A 23 -1.08 -11.07 69.53
N LYS A 24 -2.32 -11.52 69.30
CA LYS A 24 -2.86 -12.72 69.98
C LYS A 24 -2.11 -13.98 69.53
N VAL A 25 -1.83 -14.11 68.23
CA VAL A 25 -1.06 -15.23 67.68
C VAL A 25 0.36 -15.24 68.23
N GLU A 26 1.06 -14.11 68.20
CA GLU A 26 2.42 -13.96 68.75
C GLU A 26 2.49 -14.34 70.24
N ALA A 27 1.54 -13.84 71.04
CA ALA A 27 1.48 -14.16 72.47
C ALA A 27 1.24 -15.67 72.72
N HIS A 28 0.43 -16.31 71.88
CA HIS A 28 0.17 -17.75 71.98
C HIS A 28 1.37 -18.59 71.53
N LEU A 29 2.05 -18.21 70.44
CA LEU A 29 3.26 -18.88 69.94
C LEU A 29 4.42 -18.82 70.94
N ALA A 30 4.48 -17.80 71.79
CA ALA A 30 5.46 -17.69 72.87
C ALA A 30 5.26 -18.76 73.96
N LEU A 31 4.01 -19.23 74.16
CA LEU A 31 3.62 -20.12 75.26
C LEU A 31 3.33 -21.56 74.81
N CYS A 32 2.91 -21.77 73.55
CA CYS A 32 2.47 -23.06 73.04
C CYS A 32 3.48 -23.64 72.03
N PRO A 33 4.25 -24.69 72.38
CA PRO A 33 5.19 -25.33 71.45
C PRO A 33 4.48 -26.09 70.31
N ASP A 34 3.27 -26.60 70.53
CA ASP A 34 2.52 -27.33 69.49
C ASP A 34 2.12 -26.42 68.32
N CYS A 35 1.62 -25.20 68.62
CA CYS A 35 1.28 -24.24 67.58
C CYS A 35 2.51 -23.70 66.86
N ARG A 36 3.68 -23.69 67.51
CA ARG A 36 4.95 -23.31 66.88
C ARG A 36 5.40 -24.37 65.88
N ARG A 37 5.36 -25.65 66.28
CA ARG A 37 5.66 -26.77 65.38
C ARG A 37 4.75 -26.77 64.15
N GLU A 38 3.46 -26.49 64.34
CA GLU A 38 2.51 -26.41 63.24
C GLU A 38 2.78 -25.25 62.29
N LEU A 39 3.18 -24.09 62.81
CA LEU A 39 3.64 -22.97 61.99
C LEU A 39 4.90 -23.35 61.19
N GLU A 40 5.89 -23.99 61.82
CA GLU A 40 7.11 -24.47 61.16
C GLU A 40 6.80 -25.50 60.05
N GLU A 41 5.83 -26.39 60.27
CA GLU A 41 5.35 -27.35 59.27
C GLU A 41 4.71 -26.64 58.07
N LEU A 42 3.90 -25.60 58.29
CA LEU A 42 3.30 -24.79 57.23
C LEU A 42 4.36 -24.02 56.43
N GLU A 43 5.33 -23.40 57.10
CA GLU A 43 6.45 -22.69 56.47
C GLU A 43 7.32 -23.63 55.63
N ALA A 44 7.55 -24.88 56.10
CA ALA A 44 8.29 -25.88 55.34
C ALA A 44 7.59 -26.26 54.02
N VAL A 45 6.26 -26.44 54.05
CA VAL A 45 5.46 -26.72 52.84
C VAL A 45 5.48 -25.52 51.89
N GLN A 46 5.34 -24.29 52.40
CA GLN A 46 5.42 -23.08 51.59
C GLN A 46 6.77 -22.95 50.88
N ALA A 47 7.87 -23.25 51.60
CA ALA A 47 9.21 -23.23 51.04
C ALA A 47 9.40 -24.28 49.94
N GLU A 48 8.85 -25.48 50.10
CA GLU A 48 8.90 -26.54 49.08
C GLU A 48 8.12 -26.14 47.82
N ILE A 49 6.91 -25.62 47.99
CA ILE A 49 6.07 -25.11 46.89
C ILE A 49 6.79 -23.98 46.15
N SER A 50 7.35 -23.00 46.88
CA SER A 50 8.09 -21.88 46.28
C SER A 50 9.27 -22.38 45.45
N ARG A 51 10.06 -23.33 45.97
CA ARG A 51 11.16 -23.95 45.21
C ARG A 51 10.66 -24.65 43.95
N PHE A 52 9.53 -25.34 44.03
CA PHE A 52 8.94 -25.98 42.87
C PHE A 52 8.55 -24.96 41.80
N TYR A 53 7.83 -23.88 42.17
CA TYR A 53 7.45 -22.82 41.24
C TYR A 53 8.65 -22.15 40.57
N HIS A 54 9.75 -21.95 41.29
CA HIS A 54 10.99 -21.42 40.72
C HIS A 54 11.71 -22.40 39.79
N SER A 55 11.41 -23.69 39.85
CA SER A 55 11.97 -24.70 38.92
C SER A 55 11.15 -24.86 37.64
N VAL A 56 9.91 -24.37 37.61
CA VAL A 56 9.06 -24.40 36.41
C VAL A 56 9.42 -23.24 35.49
N GLU A 57 10.00 -23.56 34.33
CA GLU A 57 10.22 -22.57 33.27
C GLU A 57 8.88 -22.06 32.72
N VAL A 58 8.69 -20.73 32.74
CA VAL A 58 7.51 -20.11 32.14
C VAL A 58 7.58 -20.30 30.62
N PRO A 59 6.56 -20.92 30.00
CA PRO A 59 6.56 -21.12 28.56
C PRO A 59 6.69 -19.79 27.81
N GLY A 60 7.53 -19.75 26.78
CA GLY A 60 7.73 -18.54 25.98
C GLY A 60 6.46 -18.07 25.26
N ILE A 61 6.53 -16.88 24.66
CA ILE A 61 5.42 -16.19 23.96
C ILE A 61 4.72 -17.05 22.89
N GLN A 62 5.36 -18.13 22.42
CA GLN A 62 4.82 -19.02 21.40
C GLN A 62 4.03 -20.22 21.95
N PHE A 63 3.96 -20.40 23.28
CA PHE A 63 3.28 -21.54 23.90
C PHE A 63 1.82 -21.65 23.48
N GLU A 64 1.08 -20.53 23.50
CA GLU A 64 -0.31 -20.48 23.06
C GLU A 64 -0.47 -20.97 21.62
N LYS A 65 0.40 -20.52 20.71
CA LYS A 65 0.37 -20.92 19.30
C LYS A 65 0.66 -22.42 19.13
N ALA A 66 1.62 -22.95 19.89
CA ALA A 66 1.95 -24.38 19.85
C ALA A 66 0.81 -25.25 20.38
N VAL A 67 0.13 -24.81 21.43
CA VAL A 67 -1.05 -25.48 22.01
C VAL A 67 -2.23 -25.41 21.05
N LEU A 68 -2.53 -24.23 20.50
CA LEU A 68 -3.61 -24.05 19.53
C LEU A 68 -3.39 -24.90 18.28
N ALA A 69 -2.15 -24.98 17.78
CA ALA A 69 -1.82 -25.84 16.65
C ALA A 69 -2.05 -27.34 16.92
N LYS A 70 -2.00 -27.76 18.19
CA LYS A 70 -2.19 -29.15 18.60
C LYS A 70 -3.65 -29.49 18.92
N ILE A 71 -4.39 -28.54 19.48
CA ILE A 71 -5.79 -28.73 19.92
C ILE A 71 -6.78 -28.44 18.80
N MET A 72 -6.49 -27.50 17.92
CA MET A 72 -7.38 -27.24 16.80
C MET A 72 -7.35 -28.43 15.83
N PRO A 73 -8.51 -29.01 15.48
CA PRO A 73 -8.57 -30.00 14.43
C PRO A 73 -8.06 -29.32 13.15
N GLN A 74 -7.02 -29.89 12.53
CA GLN A 74 -6.69 -29.56 11.16
C GLN A 74 -7.82 -30.07 10.27
N GLU A 75 -8.89 -29.29 10.17
CA GLU A 75 -9.86 -29.47 9.12
C GLU A 75 -9.13 -29.19 7.81
N LYS A 76 -8.71 -30.27 7.15
CA LYS A 76 -8.11 -30.25 5.82
C LYS A 76 -9.15 -29.81 4.80
N LEU A 77 -9.64 -28.57 4.88
CA LEU A 77 -10.43 -27.93 3.83
C LEU A 77 -9.61 -27.65 2.56
N ALA A 78 -8.31 -27.96 2.57
CA ALA A 78 -7.40 -27.73 1.45
C ALA A 78 -7.70 -28.56 0.19
N MET A 79 -8.48 -29.66 0.27
CA MET A 79 -8.75 -30.50 -0.90
C MET A 79 -9.80 -29.92 -1.87
N HIS A 80 -10.83 -29.22 -1.40
CA HIS A 80 -11.88 -28.69 -2.29
C HIS A 80 -11.52 -27.35 -2.95
N TYR A 81 -10.66 -26.55 -2.31
CA TYR A 81 -10.32 -25.21 -2.81
C TYR A 81 -9.53 -25.25 -4.13
N ARG A 82 -8.60 -26.20 -4.31
CA ARG A 82 -7.82 -26.30 -5.56
C ARG A 82 -8.71 -26.68 -6.76
N VAL A 83 -9.64 -27.62 -6.58
CA VAL A 83 -10.56 -28.06 -7.65
C VAL A 83 -11.52 -26.92 -8.03
N PHE A 84 -12.07 -26.23 -7.03
CA PHE A 84 -12.93 -25.06 -7.25
C PHE A 84 -12.17 -23.92 -7.94
N GLY A 85 -10.92 -23.66 -7.54
CA GLY A 85 -10.05 -22.67 -8.18
C GLY A 85 -9.80 -22.98 -9.65
N TRP A 86 -9.49 -24.24 -9.99
CA TRP A 86 -9.31 -24.65 -11.39
C TRP A 86 -10.59 -24.56 -12.22
N PHE A 87 -11.75 -24.90 -11.63
CA PHE A 87 -13.05 -24.75 -12.28
C PHE A 87 -13.30 -23.28 -12.65
N PHE A 88 -13.13 -22.35 -11.70
CA PHE A 88 -13.29 -20.92 -11.96
C PHE A 88 -12.29 -20.39 -12.99
N ALA A 89 -11.03 -20.82 -12.92
CA ALA A 89 -10.01 -20.40 -13.89
C ALA A 89 -10.39 -20.80 -15.33
N VAL A 90 -10.89 -22.03 -15.52
CA VAL A 90 -11.34 -22.52 -16.84
C VAL A 90 -12.58 -21.77 -17.31
N CYS A 91 -13.56 -21.53 -16.43
CA CYS A 91 -14.75 -20.75 -16.77
C CYS A 91 -14.41 -19.31 -17.20
N CYS A 92 -13.51 -18.64 -16.48
CA CYS A 92 -13.03 -17.31 -16.85
C CYS A 92 -12.31 -17.33 -18.21
N ALA A 93 -11.41 -18.28 -18.44
CA ALA A 93 -10.70 -18.41 -19.71
C ALA A 93 -11.67 -18.67 -20.88
N ALA A 94 -12.66 -19.54 -20.69
CA ALA A 94 -13.69 -19.82 -21.69
C ALA A 94 -14.56 -18.59 -21.99
N SER A 95 -14.92 -17.80 -20.96
CA SER A 95 -15.68 -16.57 -21.12
C SER A 95 -14.90 -15.51 -21.92
N VAL A 96 -13.61 -15.34 -21.65
CA VAL A 96 -12.73 -14.43 -22.40
C VAL A 96 -12.64 -14.87 -23.87
N LEU A 97 -12.44 -16.16 -24.13
CA LEU A 97 -12.41 -16.71 -25.48
C LEU A 97 -13.73 -16.52 -26.23
N ALA A 98 -14.86 -16.71 -25.55
CA ALA A 98 -16.19 -16.54 -26.15
C ALA A 98 -16.52 -15.07 -26.46
N THR A 99 -16.08 -14.14 -25.61
CA THR A 99 -16.35 -12.70 -25.77
C THR A 99 -15.35 -12.00 -26.71
N TYR A 100 -14.15 -12.55 -26.90
CA TYR A 100 -13.13 -12.04 -27.81
C TYR A 100 -13.64 -11.72 -29.23
N PRO A 101 -14.34 -12.62 -29.96
CA PRO A 101 -14.84 -12.30 -31.30
C PRO A 101 -15.90 -11.19 -31.33
N VAL A 102 -16.68 -11.06 -30.25
CA VAL A 102 -17.72 -10.03 -30.10
C VAL A 102 -17.07 -8.67 -29.88
N MET A 103 -16.06 -8.58 -29.01
CA MET A 103 -15.35 -7.34 -28.69
C MET A 103 -14.37 -6.90 -29.79
N ARG A 104 -13.87 -7.85 -30.59
CA ARG A 104 -12.94 -7.57 -31.68
C ARG A 104 -13.56 -6.64 -32.74
N LYS A 105 -14.79 -6.89 -33.18
CA LYS A 105 -15.45 -6.11 -34.24
C LYS A 105 -15.57 -4.61 -33.92
N PRO A 106 -16.15 -4.18 -32.78
CA PRO A 106 -16.26 -2.75 -32.46
C PRO A 106 -14.90 -2.09 -32.26
N PHE A 107 -13.90 -2.83 -31.73
CA PHE A 107 -12.54 -2.31 -31.59
C PHE A 107 -11.91 -1.98 -32.95
N TYR A 108 -12.02 -2.88 -33.93
CA TYR A 108 -11.52 -2.62 -35.29
C TYR A 108 -12.24 -1.46 -35.97
N VAL A 109 -13.56 -1.34 -35.78
CA VAL A 109 -14.33 -0.20 -36.30
C VAL A 109 -13.85 1.11 -35.67
N GLY A 110 -13.70 1.16 -34.34
CA GLY A 110 -13.19 2.33 -33.63
C GLY A 110 -11.78 2.72 -34.09
N MET A 111 -10.87 1.76 -34.25
CA MET A 111 -9.52 2.00 -34.74
C MET A 111 -9.51 2.54 -36.18
N ASN A 112 -10.40 2.05 -37.05
CA ASN A 112 -10.50 2.55 -38.43
C ASN A 112 -11.04 3.99 -38.47
N ILE A 113 -12.02 4.31 -37.62
CA ILE A 113 -12.54 5.68 -37.47
C ILE A 113 -11.43 6.61 -36.97
N PHE A 114 -10.68 6.19 -35.94
CA PHE A 114 -9.55 6.96 -35.43
C PHE A 114 -8.48 7.21 -36.50
N GLN A 115 -8.10 6.17 -37.25
CA GLN A 115 -7.15 6.29 -38.36
C GLN A 115 -7.63 7.27 -39.43
N ALA A 116 -8.92 7.21 -39.80
CA ALA A 116 -9.50 8.13 -40.77
C ALA A 116 -9.45 9.59 -40.27
N LEU A 117 -9.81 9.84 -39.01
CA LEU A 117 -9.72 11.17 -38.40
C LEU A 117 -8.28 11.68 -38.35
N PHE A 118 -7.33 10.84 -37.97
CA PHE A 118 -5.91 11.20 -37.93
C PHE A 118 -5.37 11.54 -39.32
N ASN A 119 -5.74 10.78 -40.35
CA ASN A 119 -5.36 11.05 -41.74
C ASN A 119 -5.94 12.37 -42.26
N ILE A 120 -7.20 12.68 -41.92
CA ILE A 120 -7.82 13.97 -42.29
C ILE A 120 -7.09 15.12 -41.60
N LEU A 121 -6.79 14.99 -40.31
CA LEU A 121 -6.08 16.02 -39.55
C LEU A 121 -4.65 16.23 -40.06
N SER A 122 -3.91 15.17 -40.31
CA SER A 122 -2.54 15.24 -40.83
C SER A 122 -2.51 15.81 -42.24
N SER A 123 -3.44 15.40 -43.11
CA SER A 123 -3.62 15.98 -44.45
C SER A 123 -3.95 17.48 -44.35
N GLY A 124 -4.85 17.87 -43.45
CA GLY A 124 -5.19 19.28 -43.21
C GLY A 124 -3.98 20.08 -42.74
N PHE A 125 -3.18 19.52 -41.83
CA PHE A 125 -1.95 20.13 -41.36
C PHE A 125 -0.91 20.31 -42.46
N HIS A 126 -0.70 19.29 -43.30
CA HIS A 126 0.19 19.38 -44.46
C HIS A 126 -0.26 20.46 -45.45
N ILE A 127 -1.56 20.58 -45.73
CA ILE A 127 -2.10 21.63 -46.59
C ILE A 127 -1.86 23.01 -45.96
N ALA A 128 -2.18 23.18 -44.67
CA ALA A 128 -1.96 24.44 -43.97
C ALA A 128 -0.47 24.86 -43.97
N LEU A 129 0.42 23.91 -43.70
CA LEU A 129 1.86 24.11 -43.73
C LEU A 129 2.36 24.45 -45.14
N SER A 130 1.82 23.80 -46.17
CA SER A 130 2.16 24.09 -47.57
C SER A 130 1.77 25.52 -47.97
N ILE A 131 0.58 25.99 -47.55
CA ILE A 131 0.12 27.35 -47.80
C ILE A 131 0.99 28.36 -47.06
N LEU A 132 1.29 28.10 -45.78
CA LEU A 132 2.16 28.94 -44.96
C LEU A 132 3.57 29.06 -45.58
N SER A 133 4.10 27.96 -46.13
CA SER A 133 5.41 27.93 -46.80
C SER A 133 5.44 28.65 -48.16
N ALA A 134 4.28 28.88 -48.80
CA ALA A 134 4.18 29.60 -50.06
C ALA A 134 4.17 31.14 -49.88
N LEU A 135 3.83 31.64 -48.69
CA LEU A 135 3.79 33.08 -48.40
C LEU A 135 5.15 33.78 -48.58
N PRO A 136 6.29 33.24 -48.09
CA PRO A 136 7.61 33.82 -48.36
C PRO A 136 7.94 33.87 -49.86
N ALA A 137 7.61 32.84 -50.62
CA ALA A 137 7.89 32.79 -52.06
C ALA A 137 7.12 33.85 -52.85
N LEU A 138 5.84 34.07 -52.51
CA LEU A 138 5.03 35.16 -53.07
C LEU A 138 5.63 36.53 -52.72
N SER A 139 6.06 36.74 -51.48
CA SER A 139 6.68 37.99 -51.05
C SER A 139 8.01 38.27 -51.76
N ALA A 140 8.84 37.24 -51.98
CA ALA A 140 10.10 37.35 -52.70
C ALA A 140 9.87 37.70 -54.17
N GLY A 141 8.88 37.08 -54.82
CA GLY A 141 8.49 37.40 -56.19
C GLY A 141 8.08 38.87 -56.36
N ILE A 142 7.25 39.38 -55.45
CA ILE A 142 6.82 40.79 -55.44
C ILE A 142 8.02 41.72 -55.28
N MET A 143 8.94 41.42 -54.36
CA MET A 143 10.15 42.22 -54.14
C MET A 143 11.05 42.27 -55.37
N VAL A 144 11.23 41.15 -56.07
CA VAL A 144 12.03 41.09 -57.32
C VAL A 144 11.38 41.93 -58.40
N VAL A 145 10.07 41.80 -58.61
CA VAL A 145 9.36 42.61 -59.62
C VAL A 145 9.46 44.10 -59.31
N MET A 146 9.27 44.50 -58.05
CA MET A 146 9.41 45.90 -57.63
C MET A 146 10.83 46.42 -57.84
N ALA A 147 11.87 45.62 -57.54
CA ALA A 147 13.26 46.01 -57.76
C ALA A 147 13.59 46.22 -59.24
N VAL A 148 13.07 45.35 -60.13
CA VAL A 148 13.23 45.49 -61.58
C VAL A 148 12.57 46.76 -62.08
N ILE A 149 11.33 47.03 -61.64
CA ILE A 149 10.62 48.27 -62.01
C ILE A 149 11.41 49.50 -61.56
N LEU A 150 11.90 49.52 -60.31
CA LEU A 150 12.71 50.62 -59.80
C LEU A 150 14.01 50.81 -60.61
N ALA A 151 14.71 49.73 -60.94
CA ALA A 151 15.93 49.80 -61.75
C ALA A 151 15.65 50.38 -63.15
N VAL A 152 14.53 49.98 -63.78
CA VAL A 152 14.09 50.53 -65.06
C VAL A 152 13.73 52.01 -64.94
N CYS A 153 12.98 52.39 -63.90
CA CYS A 153 12.63 53.79 -63.64
C CYS A 153 13.88 54.65 -63.42
N ILE A 154 14.84 54.18 -62.61
CA ILE A 154 16.11 54.87 -62.37
C ILE A 154 16.90 55.00 -63.67
N TRP A 155 16.99 53.95 -64.48
CA TRP A 155 17.67 53.98 -65.77
C TRP A 155 17.05 55.02 -66.71
N ILE A 156 15.72 55.05 -66.80
CA ILE A 156 14.99 56.02 -67.62
C ILE A 156 15.23 57.44 -67.09
N LEU A 157 15.18 57.67 -65.78
CA LEU A 157 15.45 58.98 -65.17
C LEU A 157 16.87 59.46 -65.45
N PHE A 158 17.89 58.60 -65.28
CA PHE A 158 19.27 58.93 -65.65
C PHE A 158 19.42 59.18 -67.14
N GLY A 159 18.73 58.41 -67.98
CA GLY A 159 18.63 58.67 -69.41
C GLY A 159 18.11 60.08 -69.69
N LEU A 160 16.98 60.47 -69.08
CA LEU A 160 16.40 61.80 -69.25
C LEU A 160 17.31 62.92 -68.73
N LEU A 161 18.00 62.73 -67.62
CA LEU A 161 18.90 63.73 -67.03
C LEU A 161 20.21 63.91 -67.84
N THR A 162 20.64 62.88 -68.57
CA THR A 162 21.88 62.93 -69.38
C THR A 162 21.65 63.39 -70.81
N MET A 163 20.39 63.42 -71.27
CA MET A 163 20.02 63.98 -72.57
C MET A 163 20.25 65.49 -72.55
N LYS A 164 21.17 65.97 -73.40
CA LYS A 164 21.44 67.41 -73.57
C LYS A 164 20.18 68.12 -74.10
N PRO A 165 19.91 69.37 -73.69
CA PRO A 165 18.78 70.11 -74.21
C PRO A 165 18.90 70.20 -75.73
N VAL A 166 17.81 69.87 -76.41
CA VAL A 166 17.66 70.08 -77.86
C VAL A 166 17.98 71.56 -78.09
N LYS A 167 19.06 71.82 -78.81
CA LYS A 167 19.40 73.19 -79.24
C LYS A 167 18.28 73.62 -80.19
N ASP A 168 17.48 74.59 -79.75
CA ASP A 168 16.61 75.39 -80.62
C ASP A 168 17.43 76.08 -81.72
#